data_AF-A0A941S5K1-F1
#
_entry.id   AF-A0A941S5K1-F1
#
_cell.length_a   1.000
_cell.length_b   1.000
_cell.length_c   1.000
_cell.angle_alpha   90.00
_cell.angle_beta   90.00
_cell.angle_gamma   90.00
#
_symmetry.space_group_name_H-M   'P 1'
#
loop_
_entity.id
_entity.type
_entity.pdbx_description
1 polymer ?
#
loop_
_entity_poly.entity_id
_entity_poly.type
_entity_poly.pdbx_seq_one_letter_code
_entity_poly.pdbx_strand_id
1 'polypeptide(L)'
;MAAPVIANRVGYYFEVKAGRRYLWCSCGRSAKQPFCDGSHKGTEFLPVPFVAKQDEDVIFCGCKHTADRPFCDGTHSNLPGGYRNDDPDSAENRRIPTVMPQGDPKAALDGNCYVFSPARAALRERGTIAYCTVIGPQSGAMFQSQFYIRAARGRSPIMASRGRHTVLFIMDGEGEVEISGRRFRVQSMTGVYIEPDEAFRIEVA
;
A
#
# COMPACT_ATOMS: atom_id res chain seq x y z
N MET A 1 12.76 -20.93 -16.76
CA MET A 1 13.22 -19.54 -16.86
C MET A 1 13.82 -19.15 -15.53
N ALA A 2 15.02 -18.58 -15.53
CA ALA A 2 15.64 -18.01 -14.36
C ALA A 2 14.81 -16.81 -13.87
N ALA A 3 14.73 -16.63 -12.55
CA ALA A 3 14.18 -15.41 -11.98
C ALA A 3 15.19 -14.25 -12.15
N PRO A 4 14.74 -13.01 -12.41
CA PRO A 4 15.65 -11.87 -12.45
C PRO A 4 16.22 -11.62 -11.05
N VAL A 5 17.39 -10.97 -11.00
CA VAL A 5 17.98 -10.58 -9.72
C VAL A 5 17.24 -9.35 -9.19
N ILE A 6 16.89 -9.36 -7.90
CA ILE A 6 16.36 -8.17 -7.24
C ILE A 6 17.50 -7.15 -7.13
N ALA A 7 17.46 -6.10 -7.94
CA ALA A 7 18.44 -5.02 -7.87
C ALA A 7 18.18 -4.10 -6.67
N ASN A 8 16.91 -3.79 -6.43
CA ASN A 8 16.45 -3.04 -5.26
C ASN A 8 15.01 -3.44 -4.91
N ARG A 9 14.62 -3.36 -3.63
CA ARG A 9 13.24 -3.63 -3.19
C ARG A 9 12.37 -2.37 -3.13
N VAL A 10 12.83 -1.26 -3.69
CA VAL A 10 12.01 -0.08 -3.95
C VAL A 10 12.09 0.30 -5.42
N GLY A 11 11.16 1.15 -5.88
CA GLY A 11 11.22 1.73 -7.21
C GLY A 11 12.34 2.76 -7.35
N TYR A 12 12.76 3.01 -8.59
CA TYR A 12 13.68 4.09 -8.94
C TYR A 12 12.88 5.25 -9.51
N TYR A 13 12.81 6.36 -8.77
CA TYR A 13 12.26 7.61 -9.27
C TYR A 13 13.18 8.19 -10.34
N PHE A 14 12.60 8.60 -11.47
CA PHE A 14 13.34 9.18 -12.59
C PHE A 14 12.47 10.16 -13.38
N GLU A 15 12.99 11.35 -13.65
CA GLU A 15 12.35 12.35 -14.49
C GLU A 15 12.60 12.00 -15.97
N VAL A 16 11.56 11.61 -16.69
CA VAL A 16 11.67 11.25 -18.11
C VAL A 16 11.37 12.45 -18.99
N LYS A 17 11.95 12.48 -20.20
CA LYS A 17 11.77 13.57 -21.16
C LYS A 17 11.04 13.10 -22.41
N ALA A 18 10.08 13.89 -22.88
CA ALA A 18 9.25 13.58 -24.03
C ALA A 18 10.08 13.16 -25.26
N GLY A 19 9.65 12.10 -25.94
CA GLY A 19 10.32 11.53 -27.11
C GLY A 19 11.61 10.76 -26.82
N ARG A 20 12.15 10.80 -25.58
CA ARG A 20 13.35 10.01 -25.24
C ARG A 20 13.01 8.55 -25.05
N ARG A 21 13.91 7.70 -25.56
CA ARG A 21 13.87 6.26 -25.39
C ARG A 21 14.78 5.83 -24.23
N TYR A 22 14.22 5.08 -23.31
CA TYR A 22 14.88 4.47 -22.16
C TYR A 22 14.88 2.95 -22.32
N LEU A 23 15.94 2.30 -21.89
CA LEU A 23 16.07 0.84 -21.91
C LEU A 23 16.09 0.34 -20.47
N TRP A 24 14.96 -0.09 -19.95
CA TRP A 24 14.85 -0.58 -18.58
C TRP A 24 15.58 -1.93 -18.41
N CYS A 25 16.35 -2.07 -17.34
CA CYS A 25 17.04 -3.30 -16.99
C CYS A 25 16.04 -4.30 -16.39
N SER A 26 15.74 -5.37 -17.13
CA SER A 26 14.86 -6.47 -16.69
C SER A 26 15.59 -7.58 -15.93
N CYS A 27 16.92 -7.70 -16.06
CA CYS A 27 17.69 -8.78 -15.45
C CYS A 27 18.15 -8.49 -14.01
N GLY A 28 18.15 -7.22 -13.60
CA GLY A 28 18.61 -6.76 -12.29
C GLY A 28 20.13 -6.63 -12.11
N ARG A 29 20.93 -6.98 -13.12
CA ARG A 29 22.40 -7.02 -13.03
C ARG A 29 23.10 -5.71 -13.37
N SER A 30 22.37 -4.73 -13.91
CA SER A 30 22.96 -3.45 -14.31
C SER A 30 23.50 -2.68 -13.12
N ALA A 31 24.70 -2.11 -13.27
CA ALA A 31 25.27 -1.14 -12.35
C ALA A 31 24.69 0.27 -12.55
N LYS A 32 23.93 0.50 -13.63
CA LYS A 32 23.27 1.79 -13.98
C LYS A 32 21.75 1.71 -13.82
N GLN A 33 21.28 1.09 -12.73
CA GLN A 33 19.85 1.00 -12.45
C GLN A 33 19.18 2.39 -12.51
N PRO A 34 17.94 2.50 -13.01
CA PRO A 34 17.07 1.41 -13.47
C PRO A 34 17.33 0.92 -14.91
N PHE A 35 18.32 1.48 -15.61
CA PHE A 35 18.53 1.26 -17.04
C PHE A 35 19.57 0.18 -17.34
N CYS A 36 19.49 -0.38 -18.53
CA CYS A 36 20.38 -1.42 -19.00
C CYS A 36 21.77 -0.85 -19.35
N ASP A 37 22.82 -1.51 -18.86
CA ASP A 37 24.22 -1.22 -19.17
C ASP A 37 24.90 -2.33 -20.01
N GLY A 38 24.15 -3.38 -20.38
CA GLY A 38 24.67 -4.54 -21.10
C GLY A 38 24.95 -5.78 -20.24
N SER A 39 24.85 -5.68 -18.91
CA SER A 39 25.09 -6.80 -17.97
C SER A 39 24.09 -7.97 -18.07
N HIS A 40 23.11 -7.88 -18.98
CA HIS A 40 22.20 -8.99 -19.31
C HIS A 40 22.81 -10.00 -20.30
N LYS A 41 23.91 -9.68 -20.97
CA LYS A 41 24.58 -10.60 -21.92
C LYS A 41 24.89 -11.93 -21.23
N GLY A 42 24.55 -13.04 -21.88
CA GLY A 42 24.68 -14.38 -21.31
C GLY A 42 23.49 -14.84 -20.46
N THR A 43 22.42 -14.05 -20.39
CA THR A 43 21.14 -14.43 -19.76
C THR A 43 20.00 -14.42 -20.78
N GLU A 44 18.84 -14.95 -20.42
CA GLU A 44 17.62 -14.91 -21.25
C GLU A 44 16.90 -13.54 -21.23
N PHE A 45 17.38 -12.59 -20.42
CA PHE A 45 16.73 -11.30 -20.26
C PHE A 45 17.17 -10.29 -21.32
N LEU A 46 16.21 -9.58 -21.89
CA LEU A 46 16.43 -8.43 -22.76
C LEU A 46 15.89 -7.14 -22.12
N PRO A 47 16.54 -5.98 -22.35
CA PRO A 47 16.04 -4.71 -21.83
C PRO A 47 14.68 -4.36 -22.43
N VAL A 48 13.81 -3.75 -21.63
CA VAL A 48 12.48 -3.33 -22.08
C VAL A 48 12.54 -1.87 -22.54
N PRO A 49 12.22 -1.57 -23.82
CA PRO A 49 12.19 -0.20 -24.30
C PRO A 49 10.96 0.55 -23.77
N PHE A 50 11.17 1.78 -23.33
CA PHE A 50 10.13 2.73 -22.96
C PHE A 50 10.41 4.05 -23.68
N VAL A 51 9.39 4.63 -24.32
CA VAL A 51 9.49 5.95 -24.95
C VAL A 51 8.54 6.88 -24.21
N ALA A 52 9.09 7.89 -23.55
CA ALA A 52 8.28 8.84 -22.80
C ALA A 52 7.44 9.69 -23.77
N LYS A 53 6.15 9.81 -23.51
CA LYS A 53 5.24 10.62 -24.35
C LYS A 53 5.28 12.09 -23.98
N GLN A 54 5.61 12.37 -22.72
CA GLN A 54 5.68 13.70 -22.14
C GLN A 54 6.79 13.75 -21.11
N ASP A 55 7.11 14.95 -20.63
CA ASP A 55 7.95 15.12 -19.45
C ASP A 55 7.12 14.73 -18.22
N GLU A 56 7.60 13.76 -17.46
CA GLU A 56 6.90 13.27 -16.27
C GLU A 56 7.85 12.55 -15.31
N ASP A 57 7.39 12.40 -14.06
CA ASP A 57 8.05 11.60 -13.05
C ASP A 57 7.57 10.17 -13.12
N VAL A 58 8.51 9.25 -13.29
CA VAL A 58 8.23 7.82 -13.40
C VAL A 58 8.94 7.07 -12.30
N ILE A 59 8.27 6.05 -11.75
CA ILE A 59 8.89 5.09 -10.84
C ILE A 59 9.14 3.79 -11.61
N PHE A 60 10.38 3.55 -12.02
CA PHE A 60 10.78 2.30 -12.65
C PHE A 60 10.90 1.18 -11.61
N CYS A 61 10.51 -0.03 -11.98
CA CYS A 61 10.62 -1.18 -11.10
C CYS A 61 12.10 -1.49 -10.76
N GLY A 62 12.42 -1.50 -9.47
CA GLY A 62 13.73 -1.92 -8.97
C GLY A 62 13.86 -3.41 -8.70
N CYS A 63 12.76 -4.07 -8.32
CA CYS A 63 12.81 -5.49 -7.92
C CYS A 63 12.82 -6.45 -9.11
N LYS A 64 12.38 -5.98 -10.28
CA LYS A 64 12.31 -6.71 -11.56
C LYS A 64 11.20 -7.76 -11.66
N HIS A 65 10.33 -7.81 -10.66
CA HIS A 65 9.18 -8.72 -10.60
C HIS A 65 7.84 -8.04 -10.92
N THR A 66 7.83 -6.77 -11.34
CA THR A 66 6.59 -6.07 -11.72
C THR A 66 5.82 -6.81 -12.82
N ALA A 67 4.49 -6.82 -12.68
CA ALA A 67 3.55 -7.23 -13.73
C ALA A 67 3.30 -6.10 -14.75
N ASP A 68 3.57 -4.85 -14.37
CA ASP A 68 3.40 -3.65 -15.20
C ASP A 68 4.75 -3.09 -15.65
N ARG A 69 5.49 -3.85 -16.47
CA ARG A 69 6.82 -3.43 -16.93
C ARG A 69 6.72 -2.18 -17.82
N PRO A 70 7.60 -1.18 -17.64
CA PRO A 70 8.80 -1.19 -16.77
C PRO A 70 8.59 -0.55 -15.39
N PHE A 71 7.34 -0.26 -15.00
CA PHE A 71 6.99 0.56 -13.86
C PHE A 71 6.84 -0.25 -12.57
N CYS A 72 7.00 0.44 -11.45
CA CYS A 72 6.80 -0.15 -10.14
C CYS A 72 5.29 -0.30 -9.86
N ASP A 73 4.86 -1.54 -9.60
CA ASP A 73 3.48 -1.91 -9.26
C ASP A 73 3.31 -2.29 -7.77
N GLY A 74 4.37 -2.12 -6.97
CA GLY A 74 4.37 -2.52 -5.56
C GLY A 74 4.65 -4.01 -5.31
N THR A 75 4.88 -4.83 -6.34
CA THR A 75 5.17 -6.28 -6.17
C THR A 75 6.33 -6.53 -5.18
N HIS A 76 7.28 -5.60 -5.11
CA HIS A 76 8.42 -5.67 -4.20
C HIS A 76 8.05 -5.81 -2.71
N SER A 77 6.89 -5.32 -2.28
CA SER A 77 6.41 -5.40 -0.90
C SER A 77 6.08 -6.83 -0.46
N ASN A 78 5.77 -7.72 -1.41
CA ASN A 78 5.38 -9.11 -1.15
C ASN A 78 6.51 -10.10 -1.45
N LEU A 79 7.72 -9.63 -1.80
CA LEU A 79 8.85 -10.51 -2.08
C LEU A 79 9.50 -10.99 -0.77
N PRO A 80 9.91 -12.27 -0.67
CA PRO A 80 10.61 -12.78 0.49
C PRO A 80 11.86 -11.97 0.86
N GLY A 81 12.14 -11.87 2.16
CA GLY A 81 13.36 -11.25 2.70
C GLY A 81 13.25 -9.77 3.08
N GLY A 82 12.06 -9.16 2.97
CA GLY A 82 11.76 -7.81 3.50
C GLY A 82 12.64 -6.69 2.94
N TYR A 83 12.48 -5.47 3.46
CA TYR A 83 13.38 -4.36 3.14
C TYR A 83 14.68 -4.53 3.93
N ARG A 84 15.81 -4.67 3.23
CA ARG A 84 17.14 -4.86 3.88
C ARG A 84 17.54 -3.74 4.83
N ASN A 85 16.95 -2.56 4.67
CA ASN A 85 17.25 -1.38 5.47
C ASN A 85 16.28 -1.22 6.67
N ASP A 86 15.20 -2.00 6.72
CA ASP A 86 14.27 -2.01 7.85
C ASP A 86 14.72 -3.08 8.84
N ASP A 87 15.83 -2.82 9.55
CA ASP A 87 16.16 -3.56 10.77
C ASP A 87 15.58 -2.79 11.97
N PRO A 88 14.38 -3.15 12.48
CA PRO A 88 13.79 -2.46 13.64
C PRO A 88 14.68 -2.58 14.88
N ASP A 89 15.59 -3.55 14.91
CA ASP A 89 16.51 -3.80 16.01
C ASP A 89 17.89 -3.16 15.83
N SER A 90 18.09 -2.37 14.77
CA SER A 90 19.35 -1.69 14.49
C SER A 90 19.78 -0.78 15.65
N ALA A 91 21.09 -0.58 15.82
CA ALA A 91 21.61 0.29 16.86
C ALA A 91 21.10 1.74 16.75
N GLU A 92 20.75 2.20 15.53
CA GLU A 92 20.13 3.50 15.30
C GLU A 92 18.68 3.52 15.79
N ASN A 93 17.87 2.53 15.40
CA ASN A 93 16.48 2.44 15.84
C ASN A 93 16.34 2.28 17.35
N ARG A 94 17.24 1.53 18.01
CA ARG A 94 17.26 1.38 19.48
C ARG A 94 17.57 2.69 20.23
N ARG A 95 18.16 3.69 19.58
CA ARG A 95 18.41 5.01 20.17
C ARG A 95 17.21 5.96 20.07
N ILE A 96 16.19 5.61 19.29
CA ILE A 96 14.98 6.42 19.17
C ILE A 96 14.21 6.34 20.50
N PRO A 97 13.98 7.47 21.20
CA PRO A 97 13.25 7.47 22.46
C PRO A 97 11.83 6.91 22.28
N THR A 98 11.45 5.92 23.08
CA THR A 98 10.08 5.43 23.11
C THR A 98 9.19 6.44 23.80
N VAL A 99 8.34 7.13 23.04
CA VAL A 99 7.32 8.02 23.59
C VAL A 99 6.10 7.19 23.98
N MET A 100 5.82 7.09 25.27
CA MET A 100 4.60 6.45 25.75
C MET A 100 3.40 7.32 25.38
N PRO A 101 2.33 6.76 24.79
CA PRO A 101 1.24 7.59 24.31
C PRO A 101 0.51 8.25 25.50
N GLN A 102 0.18 9.53 25.39
CA GLN A 102 -0.53 10.34 26.40
C GLN A 102 -1.95 10.65 25.92
N GLY A 103 -2.97 10.37 26.76
CA GLY A 103 -4.31 11.01 26.78
C GLY A 103 -5.25 11.01 25.56
N ASP A 104 -4.76 10.81 24.35
CA ASP A 104 -5.49 10.94 23.08
C ASP A 104 -5.21 9.68 22.22
N PRO A 105 -6.18 9.15 21.45
CA PRO A 105 -5.86 8.16 20.43
C PRO A 105 -4.86 8.64 19.37
N LYS A 106 -4.60 9.94 19.22
CA LYS A 106 -3.58 10.52 18.34
C LYS A 106 -2.45 11.16 19.14
N ALA A 107 -1.32 10.48 19.24
CA ALA A 107 -0.10 11.05 19.79
C ALA A 107 0.66 11.79 18.68
N ALA A 108 0.79 13.10 18.79
CA ALA A 108 1.54 13.91 17.83
C ALA A 108 3.04 13.53 17.80
N LEU A 109 3.59 13.53 16.60
CA LEU A 109 5.03 13.41 16.30
C LEU A 109 5.52 14.74 15.69
N ASP A 110 6.62 14.69 14.95
CA ASP A 110 7.16 15.79 14.15
C ASP A 110 6.46 15.94 12.78
N GLY A 111 6.57 17.12 12.16
CA GLY A 111 6.13 17.32 10.77
C GLY A 111 4.64 17.12 10.49
N ASN A 112 3.75 17.32 11.48
CA ASN A 112 2.31 16.99 11.44
C ASN A 112 1.99 15.48 11.38
N CYS A 113 2.98 14.62 11.63
CA CYS A 113 2.75 13.19 11.79
C CYS A 113 2.15 12.89 13.16
N TYR A 114 1.47 11.74 13.27
CA TYR A 114 0.97 11.23 14.55
C TYR A 114 0.89 9.70 14.53
N VAL A 115 0.96 9.10 15.71
CA VAL A 115 0.64 7.68 15.92
C VAL A 115 -0.81 7.57 16.37
N PHE A 116 -1.59 6.70 15.73
CA PHE A 116 -2.95 6.39 16.13
C PHE A 116 -3.01 5.11 16.98
N SER A 117 -3.70 5.15 18.11
CA SER A 117 -3.91 4.02 19.03
C SER A 117 -5.39 3.59 19.05
N PRO A 118 -5.78 2.54 18.30
CA PRO A 118 -7.18 2.09 18.25
C PRO A 118 -7.77 1.72 19.61
N ALA A 119 -6.97 1.12 20.49
CA ALA A 119 -7.39 0.73 21.84
C ALA A 119 -7.81 1.91 22.74
N ARG A 120 -7.43 3.14 22.37
CA ARG A 120 -7.73 4.37 23.11
C ARG A 120 -8.77 5.24 22.40
N ALA A 121 -9.24 4.81 21.24
CA ALA A 121 -10.17 5.59 20.44
C ALA A 121 -11.59 5.46 20.99
N ALA A 122 -12.25 6.61 21.19
CA ALA A 122 -13.68 6.63 21.41
C ALA A 122 -14.40 6.24 20.11
N LEU A 123 -15.14 5.13 20.14
CA LEU A 123 -15.88 4.63 18.98
C LEU A 123 -17.32 5.13 19.01
N ARG A 124 -17.84 5.44 17.82
CA ARG A 124 -19.25 5.72 17.58
C ARG A 124 -19.93 4.45 17.14
N GLU A 125 -21.05 4.12 17.77
CA GLU A 125 -21.81 2.92 17.44
C GLU A 125 -22.88 3.20 16.37
N ARG A 126 -23.09 2.22 15.49
CA ARG A 126 -24.15 2.24 14.49
C ARG A 126 -24.54 0.80 14.15
N GLY A 127 -25.61 0.28 14.75
CA GLY A 127 -25.99 -1.13 14.58
C GLY A 127 -24.90 -2.06 15.11
N THR A 128 -24.47 -3.05 14.33
CA THR A 128 -23.42 -3.99 14.75
C THR A 128 -21.99 -3.49 14.52
N ILE A 129 -21.79 -2.21 14.14
CA ILE A 129 -20.45 -1.64 13.97
C ILE A 129 -20.17 -0.53 14.98
N ALA A 130 -18.93 -0.46 15.43
CA ALA A 130 -18.38 0.64 16.21
C ALA A 130 -17.15 1.20 15.48
N TYR A 131 -17.09 2.50 15.25
CA TYR A 131 -16.06 3.09 14.38
C TYR A 131 -15.59 4.47 14.82
N CYS A 132 -14.40 4.86 14.36
CA CYS A 132 -13.87 6.21 14.51
C CYS A 132 -13.04 6.63 13.28
N THR A 133 -12.90 7.94 13.09
CA THR A 133 -12.05 8.50 12.03
C THR A 133 -10.59 8.51 12.47
N VAL A 134 -9.74 7.81 11.72
CA VAL A 134 -8.28 7.83 11.88
C VAL A 134 -7.73 9.05 11.14
N ILE A 135 -7.87 9.11 9.82
CA ILE A 135 -7.48 10.25 8.97
C ILE A 135 -8.74 10.87 8.38
N GLY A 136 -8.81 12.20 8.35
CA GLY A 136 -9.92 12.92 7.70
C GLY A 136 -9.65 14.41 7.53
N PRO A 137 -10.67 15.21 7.16
CA PRO A 137 -10.49 16.65 6.95
C PRO A 137 -9.96 17.40 8.16
N GLN A 138 -10.30 16.94 9.38
CA GLN A 138 -9.79 17.54 10.62
C GLN A 138 -8.28 17.34 10.82
N SER A 139 -7.67 16.35 10.15
CA SER A 139 -6.21 16.19 10.09
C SER A 139 -5.60 16.78 8.81
N GLY A 140 -6.32 17.66 8.09
CA GLY A 140 -5.86 18.29 6.85
C GLY A 140 -5.94 17.41 5.60
N ALA A 141 -6.51 16.21 5.70
CA ALA A 141 -6.59 15.31 4.54
C ALA A 141 -7.68 15.75 3.57
N MET A 142 -7.29 15.99 2.31
CA MET A 142 -8.20 16.45 1.24
C MET A 142 -8.70 15.32 0.33
N PHE A 143 -7.87 14.30 0.10
CA PHE A 143 -8.13 13.27 -0.92
C PHE A 143 -8.41 11.88 -0.34
N GLN A 144 -8.13 11.67 0.95
CA GLN A 144 -8.28 10.38 1.61
C GLN A 144 -8.89 10.55 2.99
N SER A 145 -9.73 9.60 3.38
CA SER A 145 -10.20 9.42 4.74
C SER A 145 -9.95 7.97 5.15
N GLN A 146 -9.56 7.75 6.39
CA GLN A 146 -9.33 6.43 6.94
C GLN A 146 -10.15 6.27 8.21
N PHE A 147 -10.80 5.12 8.35
CA PHE A 147 -11.63 4.79 9.50
C PHE A 147 -11.15 3.49 10.11
N TYR A 148 -11.21 3.41 11.44
CA TYR A 148 -11.08 2.16 12.17
C TYR A 148 -12.49 1.68 12.51
N ILE A 149 -12.79 0.43 12.18
CA ILE A 149 -14.12 -0.16 12.35
C ILE A 149 -13.94 -1.49 13.10
N ARG A 150 -14.76 -1.70 14.13
CA ARG A 150 -14.98 -3.00 14.77
C ARG A 150 -16.39 -3.45 14.42
N ALA A 151 -16.51 -4.65 13.86
CA ALA A 151 -17.80 -5.29 13.62
C ALA A 151 -18.05 -6.34 14.71
N ALA A 152 -19.23 -6.27 15.33
CA ALA A 152 -19.74 -7.31 16.21
C ALA A 152 -20.50 -8.36 15.39
N ARG A 153 -20.81 -9.49 16.03
CA ARG A 153 -21.61 -10.57 15.47
C ARG A 153 -22.91 -10.05 14.83
N GLY A 154 -23.24 -10.60 13.67
CA GLY A 154 -24.41 -10.23 12.89
C GLY A 154 -24.07 -9.32 11.71
N ARG A 155 -25.08 -8.61 11.23
CA ARG A 155 -25.03 -7.85 9.99
C ARG A 155 -24.92 -6.36 10.25
N SER A 156 -23.90 -5.72 9.69
CA SER A 156 -23.76 -4.26 9.72
C SER A 156 -24.94 -3.58 9.03
N PRO A 157 -25.18 -2.29 9.34
CA PRO A 157 -25.93 -1.41 8.45
C PRO A 157 -25.35 -1.41 7.05
N ILE A 158 -26.18 -1.06 6.07
CA ILE A 158 -25.72 -0.80 4.70
C ILE A 158 -24.90 0.51 4.71
N MET A 159 -23.74 0.44 4.05
CA MET A 159 -22.80 1.54 3.90
C MET A 159 -22.51 1.76 2.40
N ALA A 160 -22.22 3.00 2.03
CA ALA A 160 -21.82 3.36 0.67
C ALA A 160 -21.02 4.66 0.73
N SER A 161 -20.06 4.80 -0.18
CA SER A 161 -19.26 6.02 -0.31
C SER A 161 -19.60 6.68 -1.65
N ARG A 162 -20.48 7.68 -1.62
CA ARG A 162 -20.97 8.33 -2.84
C ARG A 162 -19.80 8.92 -3.64
N GLY A 163 -19.67 8.52 -4.91
CA GLY A 163 -18.63 8.97 -5.83
C GLY A 163 -17.19 8.72 -5.37
N ARG A 164 -16.96 7.76 -4.46
CA ARG A 164 -15.64 7.51 -3.86
C ARG A 164 -15.31 6.02 -3.84
N HIS A 165 -14.09 5.69 -4.25
CA HIS A 165 -13.53 4.36 -4.06
C HIS A 165 -13.37 4.04 -2.57
N THR A 166 -13.71 2.81 -2.17
CA THR A 166 -13.57 2.36 -0.78
C THR A 166 -12.73 1.08 -0.75
N VAL A 167 -11.77 1.05 0.17
CA VAL A 167 -10.99 -0.17 0.47
C VAL A 167 -11.28 -0.56 1.91
N LEU A 168 -11.76 -1.79 2.10
CA LEU A 168 -11.77 -2.43 3.41
C LEU A 168 -10.51 -3.28 3.52
N PHE A 169 -9.82 -3.19 4.65
CA PHE A 169 -8.70 -4.06 4.96
C PHE A 169 -8.96 -4.73 6.30
N ILE A 170 -9.15 -6.05 6.28
CA ILE A 170 -9.49 -6.82 7.46
C ILE A 170 -8.22 -7.02 8.28
N MET A 171 -8.11 -6.29 9.38
CA MET A 171 -6.96 -6.38 10.29
C MET A 171 -6.97 -7.69 11.09
N ASP A 172 -8.15 -8.13 11.52
CA ASP A 172 -8.34 -9.30 12.36
C ASP A 172 -9.75 -9.89 12.21
N GLY A 173 -9.90 -11.19 12.49
CA GLY A 173 -11.16 -11.93 12.43
C GLY A 173 -11.50 -12.50 11.04
N GLU A 174 -12.69 -13.11 10.94
CA GLU A 174 -13.25 -13.65 9.69
C GLU A 174 -14.75 -13.34 9.57
N GLY A 175 -15.26 -13.38 8.34
CA GLY A 175 -16.67 -13.14 8.04
C GLY A 175 -16.95 -13.05 6.54
N GLU A 176 -18.02 -12.36 6.18
CA GLU A 176 -18.37 -12.05 4.79
C GLU A 176 -18.54 -10.54 4.59
N VAL A 177 -18.15 -10.06 3.41
CA VAL A 177 -18.56 -8.74 2.91
C VAL A 177 -19.53 -8.99 1.76
N GLU A 178 -20.72 -8.41 1.84
CA GLU A 178 -21.68 -8.40 0.74
C GLU A 178 -21.63 -7.04 0.05
N ILE A 179 -21.37 -7.03 -1.26
CA ILE A 179 -21.24 -5.85 -2.12
C ILE A 179 -22.24 -6.00 -3.26
N SER A 180 -23.16 -5.05 -3.40
CA SER A 180 -24.17 -5.07 -4.47
C SER A 180 -24.91 -6.42 -4.59
N GLY A 181 -25.17 -7.07 -3.45
CA GLY A 181 -25.86 -8.37 -3.35
C GLY A 181 -24.98 -9.62 -3.54
N ARG A 182 -23.69 -9.46 -3.87
CA ARG A 182 -22.72 -10.55 -4.00
C ARG A 182 -21.91 -10.71 -2.72
N ARG A 183 -21.66 -11.95 -2.30
CA ARG A 183 -20.98 -12.26 -1.03
C ARG A 183 -19.55 -12.72 -1.26
N PHE A 184 -18.64 -12.23 -0.43
CA PHE A 184 -17.22 -12.53 -0.46
C PHE A 184 -16.75 -12.89 0.94
N ARG A 185 -16.21 -14.09 1.12
CA ARG A 185 -15.59 -14.48 2.39
C ARG A 185 -14.31 -13.69 2.59
N VAL A 186 -14.10 -13.21 3.81
CA VAL A 186 -12.93 -12.43 4.20
C VAL A 186 -12.34 -12.96 5.50
N GLN A 187 -11.04 -12.77 5.67
CA GLN A 187 -10.27 -13.11 6.88
C GLN A 187 -9.19 -12.05 7.10
N SER A 188 -8.45 -12.14 8.21
CA SER A 188 -7.28 -11.29 8.48
C SER A 188 -6.36 -11.18 7.25
N MET A 189 -5.86 -9.97 6.98
CA MET A 189 -5.06 -9.60 5.81
C MET A 189 -5.79 -9.63 4.46
N THR A 190 -7.13 -9.75 4.44
CA THR A 190 -7.92 -9.62 3.21
C THR A 190 -8.18 -8.15 2.91
N GLY A 191 -7.80 -7.70 1.71
CA GLY A 191 -8.21 -6.43 1.13
C GLY A 191 -9.45 -6.60 0.24
N VAL A 192 -10.42 -5.71 0.39
CA VAL A 192 -11.64 -5.67 -0.43
C VAL A 192 -11.77 -4.29 -1.04
N TYR A 193 -11.81 -4.24 -2.36
CA TYR A 193 -12.07 -3.02 -3.11
C TYR A 193 -13.55 -2.92 -3.47
N ILE A 194 -14.14 -1.76 -3.25
CA ILE A 194 -15.55 -1.44 -3.51
C ILE A 194 -15.58 -0.21 -4.41
N GLU A 195 -16.31 -0.31 -5.53
CA GLU A 195 -16.41 0.77 -6.50
C GLU A 195 -17.23 1.96 -5.97
N PRO A 196 -17.08 3.16 -6.56
CA PRO A 196 -17.91 4.30 -6.24
C PRO A 196 -19.40 3.96 -6.31
N ASP A 197 -20.17 4.45 -5.34
CA ASP A 197 -21.62 4.29 -5.24
C ASP A 197 -22.13 2.85 -5.00
N GLU A 198 -21.25 1.84 -4.94
CA GLU A 198 -21.63 0.50 -4.50
C GLU A 198 -21.98 0.47 -3.00
N ALA A 199 -23.09 -0.22 -2.70
CA ALA A 199 -23.52 -0.47 -1.35
C ALA A 199 -22.92 -1.77 -0.83
N PHE A 200 -22.45 -1.75 0.41
CA PHE A 200 -21.86 -2.92 1.07
C PHE A 200 -22.30 -3.06 2.52
N ARG A 201 -22.14 -4.29 3.04
CA ARG A 201 -22.36 -4.67 4.44
C ARG A 201 -21.30 -5.69 4.88
N ILE A 202 -21.01 -5.70 6.16
CA ILE A 202 -20.12 -6.67 6.82
C ILE A 202 -21.01 -7.63 7.62
N GLU A 203 -20.78 -8.93 7.48
CA GLU A 203 -21.46 -9.99 8.24
C GLU A 203 -20.41 -10.79 9.00
N VAL A 204 -20.51 -10.78 10.33
CA VAL A 204 -19.65 -11.55 11.23
C VAL A 204 -20.48 -12.70 11.81
N ALA A 205 -19.99 -13.93 11.68
CA ALA A 205 -20.70 -15.15 12.07
C ALA A 205 -20.89 -15.30 13.58
#